data_AF-A0A1Q9P2T1-F1
#
_entry.id   AF-A0A1Q9P2T1-F1
#
_cell.length_a   1.000
_cell.length_b   1.000
_cell.length_c   1.000
_cell.angle_alpha   90.00
_cell.angle_beta   90.00
_cell.angle_gamma   90.00
#
_symmetry.space_group_name_H-M   'P 1'
#
loop_
_entity.id
_entity.type
_entity.pdbx_description
1 polymer ?
#
loop_
_entity_poly.entity_id
_entity_poly.type
_entity_poly.pdbx_seq_one_letter_code
_entity_poly.pdbx_strand_id
1 'polypeptide(L)'
;SKMSTRGIKTGKYKKIRKFETPMELPEEYRSLLLKMLFVQADTEFASVEQHRDWQTDAPTAEDRWVLSRIVTDEVRHGLTMIRLLKEFGADGERAIDKLMKRRMGEHTLDAFNYEFKNWAHVCAFTCFVDRVGLYQLESFYECSFAPLARQIPLIVNPKA
;
A
#
# COMPACT_ATOMS: atom_id res chain seq x y z
N SER A 1 -16.28 -17.13 -15.22
CA SER A 1 -15.59 -16.53 -16.40
C SER A 1 -14.17 -16.18 -16.00
N LYS A 2 -13.18 -17.00 -16.39
CA LYS A 2 -11.77 -16.82 -16.02
C LYS A 2 -11.19 -15.70 -16.88
N MET A 3 -11.22 -14.48 -16.34
CA MET A 3 -10.68 -13.29 -16.98
C MET A 3 -9.21 -13.56 -17.34
N SER A 4 -8.87 -13.53 -18.63
CA SER A 4 -7.50 -13.75 -19.10
C SER A 4 -6.57 -12.69 -18.47
N THR A 5 -5.83 -13.09 -17.43
CA THR A 5 -4.97 -12.22 -16.60
C THR A 5 -3.63 -11.91 -17.27
N ARG A 6 -3.34 -12.50 -18.43
CA ARG A 6 -2.02 -12.40 -19.08
C ARG A 6 -1.81 -11.11 -19.87
N GLY A 7 -2.87 -10.46 -20.34
CA GLY A 7 -2.79 -9.28 -21.21
C GLY A 7 -3.17 -7.97 -20.52
N ILE A 8 -2.58 -6.87 -20.97
CA ILE A 8 -2.94 -5.50 -20.59
C ILE A 8 -4.29 -5.15 -21.22
N LYS A 9 -5.24 -4.65 -20.41
CA LYS A 9 -6.64 -4.43 -20.84
C LYS A 9 -6.94 -3.04 -21.37
N THR A 10 -6.18 -2.03 -20.96
CA THR A 10 -6.42 -0.61 -21.25
C THR A 10 -5.13 0.12 -21.62
N GLY A 11 -5.25 1.35 -22.15
CA GLY A 11 -4.11 2.20 -22.50
C GLY A 11 -3.34 1.78 -23.76
N LYS A 12 -2.19 2.44 -23.97
CA LYS A 12 -1.33 2.31 -25.17
C LYS A 12 -0.89 0.87 -25.47
N TYR A 13 -0.69 0.05 -24.43
CA TYR A 13 -0.15 -1.31 -24.54
C TYR A 13 -1.24 -2.40 -24.51
N LYS A 14 -2.51 -2.05 -24.78
CA LYS A 14 -3.63 -2.99 -24.78
C LYS A 14 -3.35 -4.22 -25.66
N LYS A 15 -3.75 -5.40 -25.17
CA LYS A 15 -3.56 -6.74 -25.79
C LYS A 15 -2.13 -7.29 -25.76
N ILE A 16 -1.13 -6.51 -25.35
CA ILE A 16 0.23 -7.03 -25.10
C ILE A 16 0.22 -7.74 -23.75
N ARG A 17 1.12 -8.72 -23.54
CA ARG A 17 1.31 -9.32 -22.22
C ARG A 17 1.66 -8.26 -21.18
N LYS A 18 1.28 -8.49 -19.92
CA LYS A 18 1.74 -7.64 -18.81
C LYS A 18 3.27 -7.68 -18.68
N PHE A 19 3.84 -6.60 -18.17
CA PHE A 19 5.26 -6.47 -17.91
C PHE A 19 5.61 -7.26 -16.64
N GLU A 20 6.61 -8.14 -16.73
CA GLU A 20 6.99 -9.05 -15.64
C GLU A 20 8.19 -8.54 -14.84
N THR A 21 9.00 -7.62 -15.39
CA THR A 21 10.11 -7.01 -14.67
C THR A 21 10.12 -5.49 -14.85
N PRO A 22 10.69 -4.71 -13.92
CA PRO A 22 10.79 -3.26 -14.07
C PRO A 22 11.54 -2.79 -15.31
N MET A 23 12.44 -3.61 -15.86
CA MET A 23 13.19 -3.29 -17.09
C MET A 23 12.35 -3.41 -18.37
N GLU A 24 11.23 -4.14 -18.33
CA GLU A 24 10.30 -4.19 -19.46
C GLU A 24 9.39 -2.95 -19.52
N LEU A 25 9.30 -2.18 -18.42
CA LEU A 25 8.48 -0.97 -18.37
C LEU A 25 9.14 0.16 -19.18
N PRO A 26 8.36 0.96 -19.91
CA PRO A 26 8.85 2.24 -20.43
C PRO A 26 9.40 3.10 -19.29
N GLU A 27 10.48 3.83 -19.54
CA GLU A 27 11.23 4.54 -18.50
C GLU A 27 10.37 5.47 -17.64
N GLU A 28 9.53 6.30 -18.26
CA GLU A 28 8.60 7.18 -17.54
C GLU A 28 7.64 6.40 -16.64
N TYR A 29 7.17 5.25 -17.12
CA TYR A 29 6.25 4.39 -16.39
C TYR A 29 6.94 3.67 -15.24
N ARG A 30 8.21 3.27 -15.42
CA ARG A 30 9.05 2.67 -14.38
C ARG A 30 9.26 3.66 -13.23
N SER A 31 9.64 4.90 -13.52
CA SER A 31 9.84 5.95 -12.52
C SER A 31 8.55 6.31 -11.79
N LEU A 32 7.42 6.39 -12.52
CA LEU A 32 6.11 6.64 -11.92
C LEU A 32 5.69 5.50 -11.00
N LEU A 33 5.84 4.25 -11.44
CA LEU A 33 5.46 3.08 -10.66
C LEU A 33 6.31 2.94 -9.39
N LEU A 34 7.62 3.20 -9.48
CA LEU A 34 8.50 3.25 -8.31
C LEU A 34 8.00 4.26 -7.28
N LYS A 35 7.61 5.47 -7.74
CA LYS A 35 7.03 6.50 -6.86
C LYS A 35 5.70 6.05 -6.26
N MET A 36 4.81 5.43 -7.04
CA MET A 36 3.52 4.92 -6.53
C MET A 36 3.72 3.83 -5.47
N LEU A 37 4.62 2.88 -5.71
CA LEU A 37 4.95 1.83 -4.73
C LEU A 37 5.55 2.42 -3.45
N PHE A 38 6.40 3.45 -3.57
CA PHE A 38 6.93 4.17 -2.41
C PHE A 38 5.81 4.85 -1.62
N VAL A 39 4.90 5.57 -2.29
CA VAL A 39 3.79 6.26 -1.61
C VAL A 39 2.88 5.24 -0.91
N GLN A 40 2.54 4.13 -1.59
CA GLN A 40 1.75 3.07 -0.96
C GLN A 40 2.47 2.51 0.25
N ALA A 41 3.75 2.14 0.15
CA ALA A 41 4.50 1.64 1.30
C ALA A 41 4.56 2.64 2.47
N ASP A 42 4.74 3.93 2.16
CA ASP A 42 4.79 5.01 3.15
C ASP A 42 3.47 5.12 3.93
N THR A 43 2.33 5.03 3.23
CA THR A 43 1.01 5.10 3.89
C THR A 43 0.74 3.91 4.79
N GLU A 44 1.11 2.69 4.40
CA GLU A 44 0.90 1.49 5.23
C GLU A 44 1.73 1.57 6.52
N PHE A 45 3.00 1.99 6.45
CA PHE A 45 3.83 2.15 7.65
C PHE A 45 3.42 3.35 8.50
N ALA A 46 2.97 4.43 7.88
CA ALA A 46 2.46 5.59 8.61
C ALA A 46 1.17 5.25 9.38
N SER A 47 0.28 4.42 8.80
CA SER A 47 -0.90 3.91 9.49
C SER A 47 -0.51 3.16 10.76
N VAL A 48 0.52 2.30 10.70
CA VAL A 48 1.05 1.59 11.88
C VAL A 48 1.54 2.56 12.95
N GLU A 49 2.26 3.62 12.55
CA GLU A 49 2.76 4.66 13.46
C GLU A 49 1.60 5.44 14.12
N GLN A 50 0.61 5.88 13.35
CA GLN A 50 -0.56 6.63 13.86
C GLN A 50 -1.40 5.83 14.87
N HIS A 51 -1.49 4.51 14.69
CA HIS A 51 -2.27 3.63 15.56
C HIS A 51 -1.49 3.10 16.77
N ARG A 52 -0.20 3.41 16.90
CA ARG A 52 0.71 2.79 17.88
C ARG A 52 0.22 2.90 19.33
N ASP A 53 -0.09 4.12 19.78
CA ASP A 53 -0.45 4.37 21.19
C ASP A 53 -1.83 3.78 21.53
N TRP A 54 -2.68 3.61 20.53
CA TRP A 54 -4.00 3.00 20.68
C TRP A 54 -3.97 1.49 20.93
N GLN A 55 -2.81 0.84 20.78
CA GLN A 55 -2.61 -0.55 21.25
C GLN A 55 -2.70 -0.64 22.78
N THR A 56 -2.36 0.44 23.50
CA THR A 56 -2.55 0.52 24.96
C THR A 56 -3.84 1.22 25.35
N ASP A 57 -4.29 2.18 24.54
CA ASP A 57 -5.31 3.16 24.95
C ASP A 57 -6.71 2.88 24.38
N ALA A 58 -6.86 1.85 23.54
CA ALA A 58 -8.17 1.44 23.03
C ALA A 58 -9.19 1.18 24.17
N PRO A 59 -10.47 1.62 24.02
CA PRO A 59 -11.43 1.66 25.12
C PRO A 59 -11.76 0.29 25.72
N THR A 60 -11.78 -0.75 24.90
CA THR A 60 -12.08 -2.12 25.32
C THR A 60 -11.03 -3.11 24.83
N ALA A 61 -11.03 -4.32 25.40
CA ALA A 61 -10.18 -5.41 24.92
C ALA A 61 -10.55 -5.84 23.49
N GLU A 62 -11.82 -5.74 23.12
CA GLU A 62 -12.32 -6.04 21.77
C GLU A 62 -11.81 -5.00 20.76
N ASP A 63 -11.94 -3.72 21.06
CA ASP A 63 -11.41 -2.62 20.24
C ASP A 63 -9.91 -2.78 19.98
N ARG A 64 -9.17 -3.14 21.02
CA ARG A 64 -7.72 -3.40 20.96
C ARG A 64 -7.40 -4.59 20.05
N TRP A 65 -8.17 -5.67 20.17
CA TRP A 65 -8.00 -6.85 19.33
C TRP A 65 -8.27 -6.52 17.84
N VAL A 66 -9.33 -5.76 17.55
CA VAL A 66 -9.63 -5.28 16.19
C VAL A 66 -8.49 -4.40 15.66
N LEU A 67 -8.00 -3.45 16.47
CA LEU A 67 -6.90 -2.57 16.08
C LEU A 67 -5.60 -3.35 15.82
N SER A 68 -5.26 -4.33 16.65
CA SER A 68 -4.11 -5.20 16.43
C SER A 68 -4.19 -5.95 15.10
N ARG A 69 -5.38 -6.36 14.66
CA ARG A 69 -5.58 -6.97 13.34
C ARG A 69 -5.30 -5.98 12.21
N ILE A 70 -5.86 -4.78 12.30
CA ILE A 70 -5.62 -3.69 11.32
C ILE A 70 -4.12 -3.45 11.19
N VAL A 71 -3.43 -3.16 12.30
CA VAL A 71 -1.99 -2.90 12.29
C VAL A 71 -1.19 -4.07 11.71
N THR A 72 -1.58 -5.31 11.99
CA THR A 72 -0.93 -6.50 11.42
C THR A 72 -1.09 -6.56 9.90
N ASP A 73 -2.29 -6.26 9.39
CA ASP A 73 -2.56 -6.24 7.96
C ASP A 73 -1.78 -5.10 7.26
N GLU A 74 -1.75 -3.90 7.82
CA GLU A 74 -0.96 -2.76 7.32
C GLU A 74 0.54 -3.10 7.24
N VAL A 75 1.11 -3.74 8.27
CA VAL A 75 2.52 -4.21 8.23
C VAL A 75 2.73 -5.19 7.08
N ARG A 76 1.81 -6.16 6.89
CA ARG A 76 1.90 -7.15 5.81
C ARG A 76 1.81 -6.47 4.43
N HIS A 77 0.95 -5.48 4.27
CA HIS A 77 0.82 -4.71 3.03
C HIS A 77 2.09 -3.89 2.75
N GLY A 78 2.61 -3.17 3.75
CA GLY A 78 3.88 -2.46 3.66
C GLY A 78 5.03 -3.38 3.24
N LEU A 79 5.15 -4.54 3.87
CA LEU A 79 6.13 -5.56 3.48
C LEU A 79 5.95 -6.09 2.05
N THR A 80 4.71 -6.13 1.56
CA THR A 80 4.41 -6.51 0.16
C THR A 80 4.94 -5.45 -0.81
N MET A 81 4.73 -4.17 -0.49
CA MET A 81 5.29 -3.06 -1.29
C MET A 81 6.82 -3.03 -1.22
N ILE A 82 7.43 -3.28 -0.06
CA ILE A 82 8.89 -3.42 0.08
C ILE A 82 9.44 -4.52 -0.83
N ARG A 83 8.78 -5.68 -0.92
CA ARG A 83 9.19 -6.76 -1.82
C ARG A 83 9.15 -6.33 -3.29
N LEU A 84 8.12 -5.61 -3.71
CA LEU A 84 8.01 -5.09 -5.08
C LEU A 84 9.06 -4.00 -5.35
N LEU A 85 9.33 -3.12 -4.39
CA LEU A 85 10.38 -2.10 -4.50
C LEU A 85 11.75 -2.73 -4.74
N LYS A 86 12.08 -3.86 -4.10
CA LYS A 86 13.36 -4.56 -4.31
C LYS A 86 13.57 -4.99 -5.77
N GLU A 87 12.51 -5.22 -6.56
CA GLU A 87 12.65 -5.56 -7.98
C GLU A 87 13.23 -4.42 -8.81
N PHE A 88 13.18 -3.17 -8.31
CA PHE A 88 13.73 -1.98 -8.97
C PHE A 88 15.23 -1.77 -8.67
N GLY A 89 15.90 -2.74 -8.05
CA GLY A 89 17.35 -2.70 -7.79
C GLY A 89 17.74 -1.51 -6.91
N ALA A 90 18.84 -0.83 -7.26
CA ALA A 90 19.42 0.25 -6.46
C ALA A 90 18.44 1.40 -6.19
N ASP A 91 17.53 1.71 -7.12
CA ASP A 91 16.54 2.77 -6.93
C ASP A 91 15.48 2.35 -5.90
N GLY A 92 15.09 1.08 -5.94
CA GLY A 92 14.22 0.45 -4.96
C GLY A 92 14.83 0.40 -3.57
N GLU A 93 16.10 0.03 -3.45
CA GLU A 93 16.84 0.02 -2.18
C GLU A 93 16.92 1.41 -1.56
N ARG A 94 17.23 2.45 -2.35
CA ARG A 94 17.23 3.84 -1.86
C ARG A 94 15.84 4.29 -1.41
N ALA A 95 14.79 3.85 -2.12
CA ALA A 95 13.41 4.12 -1.72
C ALA A 95 13.07 3.46 -0.38
N ILE A 96 13.47 2.20 -0.18
CA ILE A 96 13.29 1.45 1.06
C ILE A 96 14.04 2.11 2.23
N ASP A 97 15.30 2.50 2.03
CA ASP A 97 16.09 3.18 3.06
C ASP A 97 15.45 4.51 3.49
N LYS A 98 14.85 5.22 2.53
CA LYS A 98 14.09 6.44 2.82
C LYS A 98 12.83 6.11 3.62
N LEU A 99 12.06 5.08 3.25
CA LEU A 99 10.86 4.67 3.98
C LEU A 99 11.16 4.38 5.46
N MET A 100 12.19 3.61 5.75
CA MET A 100 12.51 3.17 7.12
C MET A 100 12.90 4.32 8.06
N LYS A 101 13.33 5.46 7.51
CA LYS A 101 13.75 6.64 8.28
C LYS A 101 12.62 7.62 8.56
N ARG A 102 11.49 7.49 7.87
CA ARG A 102 10.37 8.44 7.99
C ARG A 102 9.63 8.26 9.31
N ARG A 103 9.12 9.37 9.81
CA ARG A 103 8.31 9.46 11.03
C ARG A 103 7.11 10.36 10.80
N MET A 104 6.17 10.34 11.73
CA MET A 104 5.03 11.24 11.74
C MET A 104 5.47 12.71 11.56
N GLY A 105 4.79 13.43 10.68
CA GLY A 105 5.15 14.78 10.24
C GLY A 105 5.94 14.81 8.93
N GLU A 106 6.51 13.69 8.50
CA GLU A 106 7.30 13.60 7.28
C GLU A 106 6.59 12.82 6.16
N HIS A 107 5.54 12.04 6.44
CA HIS A 107 4.87 11.15 5.48
C HIS A 107 4.32 11.88 4.26
N THR A 108 4.16 11.16 3.14
CA THR A 108 3.96 11.77 1.82
C THR A 108 2.58 12.40 1.68
N LEU A 109 1.59 11.81 2.36
CA LEU A 109 0.23 12.31 2.39
C LEU A 109 -0.06 12.87 3.77
N ASP A 110 -0.49 14.13 3.83
CA ASP A 110 -0.70 14.86 5.09
C ASP A 110 -1.70 14.19 6.04
N ALA A 111 -2.67 13.43 5.51
CA ALA A 111 -3.62 12.66 6.32
C ALA A 111 -2.92 11.67 7.28
N PHE A 112 -1.75 11.18 6.91
CA PHE A 112 -0.95 10.24 7.69
C PHE A 112 0.00 10.93 8.68
N ASN A 113 0.06 12.26 8.66
CA ASN A 113 0.81 13.07 9.62
C ASN A 113 -0.08 13.65 10.72
N TYR A 114 -1.35 13.25 10.77
CA TYR A 114 -2.31 13.73 11.76
C TYR A 114 -2.36 12.83 12.99
N GLU A 115 -2.20 13.42 14.17
CA GLU A 115 -2.24 12.72 15.45
C GLU A 115 -3.69 12.39 15.89
N PHE A 116 -3.93 11.14 16.29
CA PHE A 116 -5.22 10.71 16.82
C PHE A 116 -5.35 11.05 18.31
N LYS A 117 -6.04 12.14 18.62
CA LYS A 117 -6.24 12.65 19.99
C LYS A 117 -7.30 11.91 20.81
N ASN A 118 -8.15 11.12 20.17
CA ASN A 118 -9.21 10.35 20.82
C ASN A 118 -9.61 9.16 19.93
N TRP A 119 -10.34 8.19 20.51
CA TRP A 119 -10.72 6.96 19.80
C TRP A 119 -11.61 7.24 18.57
N ALA A 120 -12.42 8.30 18.61
CA ALA A 120 -13.25 8.67 17.46
C ALA A 120 -12.40 9.07 16.23
N HIS A 121 -11.17 9.58 16.42
CA HIS A 121 -10.26 9.82 15.30
C HIS A 121 -9.82 8.51 14.66
N VAL A 122 -9.51 7.47 15.45
CA VAL A 122 -9.18 6.12 14.95
C VAL A 122 -10.36 5.55 14.15
N CYS A 123 -11.57 5.63 14.69
CA CYS A 123 -12.78 5.18 14.00
C CYS A 123 -13.04 5.96 12.69
N ALA A 124 -12.86 7.28 12.70
CA ALA A 124 -13.05 8.10 11.51
C ALA A 124 -12.00 7.78 10.44
N PHE A 125 -10.74 7.61 10.83
CA PHE A 125 -9.66 7.27 9.91
C PHE A 125 -9.91 5.92 9.23
N THR A 126 -10.18 4.88 10.02
CA THR A 126 -10.46 3.52 9.51
C THR A 126 -11.75 3.44 8.68
N CYS A 127 -12.71 4.35 8.91
CA CYS A 127 -13.92 4.43 8.09
C CYS A 127 -13.70 5.14 6.75
N PHE A 128 -12.97 6.27 6.75
CA PHE A 128 -12.89 7.18 5.61
C PHE A 128 -11.56 7.14 4.88
N VAL A 129 -10.43 7.19 5.60
CA VAL A 129 -9.09 7.25 5.00
C VAL A 129 -8.69 5.89 4.45
N ASP A 130 -8.92 4.80 5.20
CA ASP A 130 -8.67 3.44 4.71
C ASP A 130 -9.49 3.13 3.45
N ARG A 131 -10.72 3.69 3.36
CA ARG A 131 -11.56 3.55 2.17
C ARG A 131 -10.94 4.22 0.94
N VAL A 132 -10.22 5.33 1.10
CA VAL A 132 -9.46 5.94 0.01
C VAL A 132 -8.33 5.00 -0.42
N GLY A 133 -7.63 4.39 0.54
CA GLY A 133 -6.61 3.37 0.28
C GLY A 133 -7.17 2.18 -0.51
N LEU A 134 -8.37 1.70 -0.15
CA LEU A 134 -9.08 0.67 -0.89
C LEU A 134 -9.28 1.06 -2.36
N TYR A 135 -9.84 2.24 -2.66
CA TYR A 135 -10.05 2.67 -4.05
C TYR A 135 -8.73 2.81 -4.84
N GLN A 136 -7.65 3.25 -4.17
CA GLN A 136 -6.32 3.30 -4.79
C GLN A 136 -5.82 1.90 -5.13
N LEU A 137 -5.91 0.94 -4.21
CA LEU A 137 -5.52 -0.45 -4.44
C LEU A 137 -6.37 -1.11 -5.53
N GLU A 138 -7.68 -0.87 -5.54
CA GLU A 138 -8.58 -1.39 -6.58
C GLU A 138 -8.19 -0.89 -7.98
N SER A 139 -7.69 0.34 -8.09
CA SER A 139 -7.18 0.88 -9.36
C SER A 139 -6.00 0.08 -9.92
N PHE A 140 -5.27 -0.64 -9.07
CA PHE A 140 -4.14 -1.47 -9.45
C PHE A 140 -4.51 -2.91 -9.84
N TYR A 141 -5.77 -3.35 -9.71
CA TYR A 141 -6.18 -4.71 -10.10
C TYR A 141 -5.75 -5.07 -11.53
N GLU A 142 -5.87 -4.11 -12.44
CA GLU A 142 -5.55 -4.27 -13.85
C GLU A 142 -4.21 -3.65 -14.25
N CYS A 143 -3.34 -3.33 -13.28
CA CYS A 143 -2.04 -2.74 -13.53
C CYS A 143 -1.26 -3.51 -14.60
N SER A 144 -0.61 -2.78 -15.51
CA SER A 144 0.18 -3.38 -16.61
C SER A 144 1.44 -4.09 -16.11
N PHE A 145 1.90 -3.78 -14.89
CA PHE A 145 2.97 -4.49 -14.21
C PHE A 145 2.40 -5.69 -13.45
N ALA A 146 2.73 -6.89 -13.93
CA ALA A 146 2.16 -8.14 -13.47
C ALA A 146 2.46 -8.47 -12.01
N PRO A 147 3.68 -8.24 -11.47
CA PRO A 147 3.98 -8.49 -10.06
C PRO A 147 3.04 -7.73 -9.12
N LEU A 148 2.82 -6.42 -9.34
CA LEU A 148 1.87 -5.63 -8.54
C LEU A 148 0.44 -6.16 -8.70
N ALA A 149 -0.03 -6.34 -9.93
CA ALA A 149 -1.40 -6.81 -10.19
C ALA A 149 -1.73 -8.16 -9.52
N ARG A 150 -0.72 -9.03 -9.32
CA ARG A 150 -0.87 -10.31 -8.60
C ARG A 150 -1.01 -10.14 -7.09
N GLN A 151 -0.44 -9.09 -6.50
CA GLN A 151 -0.51 -8.85 -5.06
C GLN A 151 -1.82 -8.17 -4.62
N ILE A 152 -2.38 -7.29 -5.45
CA ILE A 152 -3.59 -6.52 -5.10
C ILE A 152 -4.76 -7.38 -4.59
N PRO A 153 -5.14 -8.51 -5.22
CA PRO A 153 -6.22 -9.33 -4.69
C PRO A 153 -5.97 -9.87 -3.27
N LEU A 154 -4.71 -10.08 -2.89
CA LEU A 154 -4.33 -10.59 -1.56
C LEU A 154 -4.39 -9.51 -0.48
N ILE A 155 -4.19 -8.25 -0.88
CA ILE A 155 -4.27 -7.07 -0.02
C ILE A 155 -5.73 -6.64 0.16
N VAL A 156 -6.47 -6.53 -0.94
CA VAL A 156 -7.86 -6.01 -0.95
C VAL A 156 -8.86 -7.04 -0.43
N ASN A 157 -8.67 -8.31 -0.76
CA ASN A 157 -9.54 -9.41 -0.31
C ASN A 157 -8.72 -10.46 0.43
N PRO A 158 -8.18 -10.14 1.62
CA PRO A 158 -7.58 -11.15 2.47
C PRO A 158 -8.72 -12.03 2.92
N LYS A 159 -8.90 -13.20 2.30
CA LYS A 159 -9.94 -14.13 2.72
C LYS A 159 -9.79 -14.37 4.23
N ALA A 160 -10.86 -14.02 4.96
CA ALA A 160 -11.02 -14.21 6.40
C ALA A 160 -10.82 -15.67 6.81
#